data_AF-A0A2E3V6I8-F1
#
_entry.id   AF-A0A2E3V6I8-F1
#
_cell.length_a   1.000
_cell.length_b   1.000
_cell.length_c   1.000
_cell.angle_alpha   90.00
_cell.angle_beta   90.00
_cell.angle_gamma   90.00
#
_symmetry.space_group_name_H-M   'P 1'
#
loop_
_entity.id
_entity.type
_entity.pdbx_description
1 polymer ?
#
loop_
_entity_poly.entity_id
_entity_poly.type
_entity_poly.pdbx_seq_one_letter_code
_entity_poly.pdbx_strand_id
1 'polypeptide(L)' 'MVSDIVTILGCVAVLEGLVLALAPSRFEELVNWLSKLDISARRQIGLIIVAVGVIIVWISKYFLT' A
#
# COMPACT_ATOMS: atom_id res chain seq x y z
N MET A 1 12.95 -0.19 18.48
CA MET A 1 12.44 1.10 17.97
C MET A 1 13.10 1.50 16.65
N VAL A 2 14.38 1.88 16.62
CA VAL A 2 15.05 2.23 15.34
C VAL A 2 15.18 1.01 14.41
N SER A 3 15.49 -0.17 14.97
CA SER A 3 15.49 -1.45 14.25
C SER A 3 14.19 -1.70 13.48
N ASP A 4 13.05 -1.46 14.13
CA ASP A 4 11.73 -1.83 13.62
C ASP A 4 11.35 -0.92 12.45
N ILE A 5 11.70 0.36 12.54
CA ILE A 5 11.53 1.34 11.46
C ILE A 5 12.34 0.92 10.23
N VAL A 6 13.61 0.54 10.43
CA VAL A 6 14.49 0.10 9.33
C VAL A 6 13.94 -1.17 8.68
N THR A 7 13.42 -2.12 9.47
CA THR A 7 12.79 -3.35 8.96
C THR A 7 11.53 -3.03 8.13
N ILE A 8 10.65 -2.15 8.62
CA ILE A 8 9.44 -1.74 7.89
C ILE A 8 9.82 -1.09 6.55
N LEU A 9 10.79 -0.17 6.56
CA LEU A 9 11.27 0.48 5.33
C LEU A 9 11.88 -0.53 4.35
N GLY A 10 12.66 -1.50 4.85
CA GLY A 10 13.21 -2.58 4.04
C GLY A 10 12.12 -3.44 3.40
N CYS A 11 11.10 -3.83 4.16
CA CYS A 11 9.96 -4.59 3.64
C CYS A 11 9.19 -3.81 2.56
N VAL A 12 8.93 -2.52 2.77
CA VAL A 12 8.28 -1.67 1.77
C VAL A 12 9.12 -1.60 0.49
N ALA A 13 10.43 -1.38 0.60
CA ALA A 13 11.33 -1.34 -0.55
C ALA A 13 11.37 -2.66 -1.32
N VAL A 14 11.38 -3.81 -0.61
CA VAL A 14 11.33 -5.14 -1.24
C VAL A 14 10.02 -5.34 -2.00
N LEU A 15 8.88 -5.00 -1.40
CA LEU A 15 7.57 -5.17 -2.03
C LEU A 15 7.42 -4.27 -3.26
N GLU A 16 7.74 -2.98 -3.14
CA GLU A 16 7.69 -2.02 -4.26
C GLU A 16 8.66 -2.44 -5.38
N GLY A 17 9.87 -2.84 -5.04
CA GLY A 17 10.85 -3.34 -6.00
C GLY A 17 10.40 -4.63 -6.69
N LEU A 18 9.72 -5.53 -5.98
CA LEU A 18 9.18 -6.77 -6.55
C LEU A 18 8.03 -6.49 -7.53
N VAL A 19 7.15 -5.54 -7.22
CA VAL A 19 6.08 -5.11 -8.13
C VAL A 19 6.69 -4.60 -9.44
N LEU A 20 7.73 -3.77 -9.35
CA LEU A 20 8.45 -3.24 -10.52
C LEU A 20 9.24 -4.32 -11.27
N ALA A 21 9.87 -5.26 -10.57
CA ALA A 21 10.71 -6.30 -11.17
C ALA A 21 9.91 -7.44 -11.82
N LEU A 22 8.83 -7.90 -11.19
CA LEU A 22 8.07 -9.07 -11.67
C LEU A 22 6.91 -8.71 -12.58
N ALA A 23 6.29 -7.54 -12.40
CA ALA A 23 5.08 -7.17 -13.13
C ALA A 23 5.04 -5.69 -13.57
N PRO A 24 6.10 -5.19 -14.25
CA PRO A 24 6.17 -3.79 -14.64
C PRO A 24 4.99 -3.35 -15.52
N SER A 25 4.58 -4.15 -16.49
CA SER A 25 3.47 -3.83 -17.40
C SER A 25 2.10 -3.78 -16.70
N ARG A 26 1.88 -4.63 -15.70
CA ARG A 26 0.64 -4.64 -14.90
C ARG A 26 0.53 -3.37 -14.06
N PHE A 27 1.66 -2.87 -13.56
CA PHE A 27 1.69 -1.62 -12.80
C PHE A 27 1.34 -0.41 -13.68
N GLU A 28 1.88 -0.35 -14.90
CA GLU A 28 1.52 0.70 -15.86
C GLU A 28 0.03 0.67 -16.24
N GLU A 29 -0.53 -0.52 -16.49
CA GLU A 29 -1.96 -0.70 -16.76
C GLU A 29 -2.83 -0.19 -15.59
N LEU A 30 -2.43 -0.50 -14.35
CA LEU A 30 -3.12 -0.05 -13.15
C LEU A 30 -3.09 1.48 -13.03
N VAL A 31 -1.92 2.09 -13.23
CA VAL A 31 -1.77 3.56 -13.18
C VAL A 31 -2.59 4.23 -14.28
N ASN A 32 -2.61 3.65 -15.48
CA ASN A 32 -3.42 4.16 -16.59
C ASN A 32 -4.93 3.97 -16.37
N TRP A 33 -5.33 2.98 -15.59
CA TRP A 33 -6.72 2.84 -15.16
C TRP A 33 -7.07 3.87 -14.07
N LEU A 34 -6.22 4.05 -13.05
CA LEU A 34 -6.38 5.09 -12.04
C LEU A 34 -6.42 6.49 -12.67
N SER A 35 -5.62 6.75 -13.70
CA SER A 35 -5.55 8.04 -14.39
C SER A 35 -6.84 8.41 -15.14
N LYS A 36 -7.73 7.44 -15.39
CA LYS A 36 -9.05 7.66 -16.01
C LYS A 36 -10.14 7.98 -14.98
N LEU A 37 -9.88 7.72 -13.70
CA LEU A 37 -10.82 8.06 -12.62
C LEU A 37 -10.80 9.56 -12.32
N ASP A 38 -11.95 10.10 -11.93
CA ASP A 38 -12.04 11.47 -11.39
C ASP A 38 -11.22 11.61 -10.09
N ILE A 39 -10.81 12.83 -9.78
CA ILE A 39 -10.01 13.15 -8.59
C ILE A 39 -10.73 12.74 -7.30
N SER A 40 -12.07 12.86 -7.27
CA SER A 40 -12.88 12.46 -6.11
C SER A 40 -12.83 10.95 -5.88
N ALA A 41 -12.95 10.15 -6.94
CA ALA A 41 -12.88 8.69 -6.89
C ALA A 41 -11.47 8.21 -6.46
N ARG A 42 -10.40 8.81 -6.99
CA ARG A 42 -9.03 8.47 -6.56
C ARG A 42 -8.81 8.70 -5.07
N ARG A 43 -9.33 9.83 -4.55
CA ARG A 43 -9.26 10.14 -3.11
C ARG A 43 -10.05 9.14 -2.28
N GLN A 44 -11.25 8.75 -2.72
CA GLN A 44 -12.07 7.77 -2.01
C GLN A 44 -11.37 6.41 -1.94
N ILE A 45 -10.79 5.93 -3.05
CA ILE A 45 -10.02 4.67 -3.07
C ILE A 45 -8.84 4.76 -2.09
N GLY A 46 -8.08 5.85 -2.13
CA GLY A 46 -6.98 6.07 -1.18
C GLY A 46 -7.44 6.05 0.29
N LEU A 47 -8.55 6.72 0.59
CA LEU A 47 -9.12 6.74 1.94
C LEU A 47 -9.58 5.35 2.41
N ILE A 48 -10.18 4.56 1.51
CA ILE A 48 -10.59 3.18 1.83
C ILE A 48 -9.35 2.32 2.14
N ILE A 49 -8.29 2.40 1.32
CA ILE A 49 -7.05 1.65 1.55
C ILE A 49 -6.42 2.04 2.89
N VAL A 50 -6.36 3.35 3.19
CA VAL A 50 -5.84 3.83 4.48
C VAL A 50 -6.70 3.33 5.64
N ALA A 51 -8.02 3.43 5.55
CA ALA A 51 -8.94 2.96 6.58
C ALA A 51 -8.77 1.46 6.85
N VAL A 52 -8.68 0.64 5.80
CA VAL A 52 -8.42 -0.80 5.92
C VAL A 52 -7.07 -1.05 6.59
N GLY A 53 -6.01 -0.35 6.18
CA GLY A 53 -4.68 -0.47 6.80
C GLY A 53 -4.70 -0.15 8.29
N VAL A 54 -5.38 0.93 8.68
CA VAL A 54 -5.55 1.31 10.09
C VAL A 54 -6.31 0.24 10.87
N ILE A 55 -7.39 -0.33 10.30
CA ILE A 55 -8.15 -1.41 10.93
C ILE A 55 -7.28 -2.65 11.13
N ILE A 56 -6.47 -3.03 10.14
CA ILE A 56 -5.56 -4.18 10.25
C ILE A 56 -4.54 -3.96 11.37
N VAL A 57 -3.89 -2.79 11.41
CA VAL A 57 -2.93 -2.45 12.48
C VAL A 57 -3.61 -2.44 13.85
N TRP A 58 -4.84 -1.91 13.92
CA TRP A 58 -5.62 -1.86 15.14
C TRP A 58 -5.95 -3.28 15.64
N ILE A 59 -6.49 -4.15 14.78
CA ILE A 59 -6.78 -5.55 15.13
C ILE A 59 -5.51 -6.27 15.55
N SER A 60 -4.41 -6.11 14.81
CA SER A 60 -3.14 -6.75 15.14
C SER A 60 -2.63 -6.35 16.53
N LYS A 61 -2.81 -5.07 16.92
CA LYS A 61 -2.32 -4.54 18.19
C LYS A 61 -3.23 -4.86 19.38
N TYR A 62 -4.54 -4.91 19.18
CA TYR A 62 -5.52 -5.04 20.27
C TYR A 62 -6.11 -6.45 20.43
N PHE A 63 -6.06 -7.28 19.38
CA PHE A 63 -6.68 -8.60 19.38
C PHE A 63 -5.67 -9.75 19.29
N LEU A 64 -4.47 -9.49 18.75
CA LEU A 64 -3.45 -10.51 18.52
C LEU A 64 -2.29 -10.48 19.53
N THR A 65 -2.21 -9.45 20.38
CA THR A 65 -1.19 -9.25 21.42
C THR A 65 -1.87 -9.07 22.77
#